data_AF-A0A4D9CV21-F1
#
_entry.id   AF-A0A4D9CV21-F1
#
_cell.length_a   1.000
_cell.length_b   1.000
_cell.length_c   1.000
_cell.angle_alpha   90.00
_cell.angle_beta   90.00
_cell.angle_gamma   90.00
#
_symmetry.space_group_name_H-M   'P 1'
#
loop_
_entity.id
_entity.type
_entity.pdbx_description
1 polymer ?
#
loop_
_entity_poly.entity_id
_entity_poly.type
_entity_poly.pdbx_seq_one_letter_code
_entity_poly.pdbx_strand_id
1 'polypeptide(L)'
;MDSVVKVDGRNGENLLETLSLCGPPRHSPSADPGTAVGKDGTQEGEGEGEGGEEGVPKEANPALYVLRERIRKGLQLYSSEPTEPYLSSQNYGELFSNQIIWFVDDTNVYRVTIHKTFEGNLTTKPINGAIFIFNPRSGQLFLKIIHTSVWAGQKRLSQLAKWKTAEEVAALIRSLHVTEQPNQIIVTRKGMLDPLEVHLLDFPKVVIKGSELQLPFQACLKMEKLGDRILR
;
A
#
# COMPACT_ATOMS: atom_id res chain seq x y z
N MET A 1 -13.05 16.39 -4.22
CA MET A 1 -11.90 16.82 -5.07
C MET A 1 -10.71 16.00 -4.61
N ASP A 2 -10.51 14.84 -5.22
CA ASP A 2 -9.36 13.98 -4.95
C ASP A 2 -8.19 14.46 -5.81
N SER A 3 -7.29 15.24 -5.22
CA SER A 3 -6.09 15.73 -5.88
C SER A 3 -4.86 15.11 -5.24
N VAL A 4 -4.07 14.37 -6.02
CA VAL A 4 -2.69 14.03 -5.66
C VAL A 4 -1.80 15.14 -6.22
N VAL A 5 -1.01 15.78 -5.36
CA VAL A 5 -0.02 16.77 -5.79
C VAL A 5 1.31 16.05 -6.04
N LYS A 6 1.76 16.05 -7.29
CA LYS A 6 3.10 15.61 -7.68
C LYS A 6 4.05 16.83 -7.66
N VAL A 7 5.16 16.72 -6.95
CA VAL A 7 6.24 17.72 -6.92
C VAL A 7 7.52 17.05 -7.42
N ASP A 8 8.10 17.54 -8.53
CA ASP A 8 9.40 17.07 -9.06
C ASP A 8 10.51 18.04 -8.65
N GLY A 9 11.62 17.50 -8.13
CA GLY A 9 12.76 18.28 -7.64
C GLY A 9 13.77 18.67 -8.73
N ARG A 10 13.63 18.18 -9.97
CA ARG A 10 14.63 18.38 -11.04
C ARG A 10 14.44 19.61 -11.91
N ASN A 11 13.23 20.18 -11.98
CA ASN A 11 12.99 21.41 -12.71
C ASN A 11 12.62 22.51 -11.71
N GLY A 12 13.38 23.61 -11.71
CA GLY A 12 13.09 24.82 -10.91
C GLY A 12 11.79 25.54 -11.27
N GLU A 13 10.88 24.87 -11.98
CA GLU A 13 9.54 25.33 -12.32
C GLU A 13 8.53 24.40 -11.64
N ASN A 14 7.69 24.98 -10.77
CA ASN A 14 6.61 24.28 -10.08
C ASN A 14 5.56 23.77 -11.08
N LEU A 15 5.79 22.63 -11.74
CA LEU A 15 4.71 21.91 -12.44
C LEU A 15 3.93 21.08 -11.41
N LEU A 16 2.90 21.71 -10.85
CA LEU A 16 1.89 21.06 -10.01
C LEU A 16 0.90 20.32 -10.91
N GLU A 17 1.19 19.07 -11.27
CA GLU A 17 0.19 18.22 -11.92
C GLU A 17 -0.76 17.61 -10.89
N THR A 18 -2.06 17.82 -11.07
CA THR A 18 -3.12 17.17 -10.31
C THR A 18 -3.52 15.89 -11.05
N LEU A 19 -3.17 14.72 -10.52
CA LEU A 19 -3.64 13.45 -11.07
C LEU A 19 -5.10 13.22 -10.64
N SER A 20 -6.01 13.17 -11.61
CA SER A 20 -7.43 12.83 -11.41
C SER A 20 -7.61 11.31 -11.44
N LEU A 21 -8.11 10.73 -10.35
CA LEU A 21 -8.40 9.31 -10.25
C LEU A 21 -9.88 9.07 -10.58
N CYS A 22 -10.25 8.90 -11.86
CA CYS A 22 -11.54 8.31 -12.22
C CYS A 22 -11.59 7.78 -13.67
N GLY A 23 -11.76 6.47 -13.79
CA GLY A 23 -12.25 5.80 -14.99
C GLY A 23 -12.56 4.33 -14.68
N PRO A 24 -13.80 3.84 -14.90
CA PRO A 24 -14.14 2.44 -14.61
C PRO A 24 -13.47 1.48 -15.60
N PRO A 25 -13.06 0.26 -15.18
CA PRO A 25 -12.50 -0.73 -16.09
C PRO A 25 -13.60 -1.27 -17.03
N ARG A 26 -13.31 -1.24 -18.34
CA ARG A 26 -14.18 -1.81 -19.38
C ARG A 26 -14.10 -3.34 -19.33
N HIS A 27 -15.24 -3.99 -19.08
CA HIS A 27 -15.41 -5.42 -19.33
C HIS A 27 -15.43 -5.73 -20.82
N SER A 28 -14.82 -6.84 -21.22
CA SER A 28 -15.12 -7.53 -22.49
C SER A 28 -15.08 -9.06 -22.28
N PRO A 29 -15.78 -9.85 -23.12
CA PRO A 29 -16.51 -11.03 -22.66
C PRO A 29 -16.01 -12.39 -23.19
N SER A 30 -16.47 -13.44 -22.48
CA SER A 30 -16.68 -14.87 -22.78
C SER A 30 -16.26 -15.49 -24.12
N ALA A 31 -15.73 -16.72 -24.07
CA ALA A 31 -15.95 -17.76 -25.09
C ALA A 31 -15.79 -19.20 -24.51
N ASP A 32 -16.89 -19.94 -24.52
CA ASP A 32 -16.99 -21.41 -24.72
C ASP A 32 -17.60 -21.58 -26.14
N PRO A 33 -17.38 -22.67 -26.92
CA PRO A 33 -17.91 -24.01 -26.58
C PRO A 33 -17.17 -25.22 -27.21
N GLY A 34 -17.56 -26.46 -26.87
CA GLY A 34 -17.25 -27.62 -27.73
C GLY A 34 -17.43 -29.02 -27.14
N THR A 35 -18.47 -29.72 -27.58
CA THR A 35 -18.94 -31.08 -27.23
C THR A 35 -18.28 -32.22 -28.06
N ALA A 36 -18.01 -33.40 -27.46
CA ALA A 36 -18.01 -34.76 -28.08
C ALA A 36 -17.78 -35.84 -26.98
N VAL A 37 -18.76 -36.64 -26.53
CA VAL A 37 -19.28 -37.95 -27.04
C VAL A 37 -18.26 -39.11 -27.16
N GLY A 38 -18.23 -39.98 -26.13
CA GLY A 38 -18.46 -41.46 -26.15
C GLY A 38 -17.41 -42.46 -26.68
N LYS A 39 -16.93 -43.39 -25.81
CA LYS A 39 -17.22 -44.85 -25.82
C LYS A 39 -16.26 -45.70 -24.94
N ASP A 40 -16.89 -46.71 -24.30
CA ASP A 40 -16.46 -48.00 -23.74
C ASP A 40 -14.99 -48.47 -23.76
N GLY A 41 -14.59 -49.18 -22.69
CA GLY A 41 -13.54 -50.21 -22.76
C GLY A 41 -12.81 -50.53 -21.46
N THR A 42 -13.11 -51.69 -20.89
CA THR A 42 -12.54 -52.39 -19.72
C THR A 42 -11.00 -52.59 -19.75
N GLN A 43 -10.32 -52.45 -18.60
CA GLN A 43 -9.49 -53.49 -17.92
C GLN A 43 -8.53 -52.89 -16.88
N GLU A 44 -8.45 -53.58 -15.74
CA GLU A 44 -7.53 -53.37 -14.64
C GLU A 44 -6.08 -53.61 -15.06
N GLY A 45 -5.18 -52.75 -14.58
CA GLY A 45 -3.74 -52.89 -14.73
C GLY A 45 -3.03 -52.00 -13.71
N GLU A 46 -2.44 -52.64 -12.71
CA GLU A 46 -1.50 -52.01 -11.78
C GLU A 46 -0.29 -51.49 -12.56
N GLY A 47 0.04 -50.21 -12.37
CA GLY A 47 1.18 -49.56 -12.98
C GLY A 47 1.47 -48.24 -12.28
N GLU A 48 2.55 -48.23 -11.52
CA GLU A 48 3.19 -47.02 -11.00
C GLU A 48 3.49 -46.07 -12.16
N GLY A 49 2.98 -44.84 -12.07
CA GLY A 49 3.18 -43.81 -13.08
C GLY A 49 3.15 -42.44 -12.42
N GLU A 50 4.33 -41.83 -12.31
CA GLU A 50 4.56 -40.44 -11.93
C GLU A 50 3.72 -39.51 -12.81
N GLY A 51 2.59 -39.04 -12.28
CA GLY A 51 1.80 -37.96 -12.84
C GLY A 51 2.04 -36.70 -12.02
N GLY A 52 3.10 -35.97 -12.33
CA GLY A 52 3.29 -34.61 -11.84
C GLY A 52 2.16 -33.72 -12.32
N GLU A 53 1.12 -33.56 -11.51
CA GLU A 53 0.46 -32.26 -11.44
C GLU A 53 1.56 -31.28 -11.00
N GLU A 54 2.06 -30.47 -11.93
CA GLU A 54 2.73 -29.21 -11.60
C GLU A 54 1.70 -28.34 -10.86
N GLY A 55 1.47 -28.68 -9.60
CA GLY A 55 0.83 -27.83 -8.64
C GLY A 55 1.70 -26.59 -8.56
N VAL A 56 1.17 -25.50 -9.11
CA VAL A 56 1.66 -24.14 -8.84
C VAL A 56 2.10 -24.09 -7.38
N PRO A 57 3.37 -23.77 -7.06
CA PRO A 57 3.88 -23.91 -5.72
C PRO A 57 2.96 -23.15 -4.75
N LYS A 58 2.30 -23.88 -3.85
CA LYS A 58 1.42 -23.31 -2.81
C LYS A 58 2.15 -22.31 -1.89
N GLU A 59 3.47 -22.23 -2.00
CA GLU A 59 4.34 -21.28 -1.32
C GLU A 59 4.32 -19.87 -1.91
N ALA A 60 3.83 -19.66 -3.13
CA ALA A 60 4.01 -18.38 -3.84
C ALA A 60 2.83 -17.41 -3.79
N ASN A 61 1.64 -17.81 -3.32
CA ASN A 61 0.46 -16.92 -3.36
C ASN A 61 0.46 -15.94 -2.16
N PRO A 62 0.59 -14.61 -2.39
CA PRO A 62 0.60 -13.61 -1.32
C PRO A 62 -0.67 -13.61 -0.47
N ALA A 63 -1.83 -13.93 -1.05
CA ALA A 63 -3.09 -13.98 -0.31
C ALA A 63 -3.13 -15.17 0.66
N LEU A 64 -2.61 -16.33 0.26
CA LEU A 64 -2.49 -17.49 1.14
C LEU A 64 -1.44 -17.26 2.24
N TYR A 65 -0.37 -16.53 1.93
CA TYR A 65 0.62 -16.10 2.91
C TYR A 65 -0.02 -15.21 3.99
N VAL A 66 -0.78 -14.18 3.58
CA VAL A 66 -1.51 -13.30 4.52
C VAL A 66 -2.50 -14.09 5.39
N LEU A 67 -3.20 -15.07 4.81
CA LEU A 67 -4.10 -15.95 5.56
C LEU A 67 -3.33 -16.79 6.60
N ARG A 68 -2.22 -17.42 6.20
CA ARG A 68 -1.35 -18.21 7.08
C ARG A 68 -0.84 -17.36 8.25
N GLU A 69 -0.35 -16.16 7.97
CA GLU A 69 0.16 -15.25 8.99
C GLU A 69 -0.93 -14.77 9.96
N ARG A 70 -2.16 -14.53 9.47
CA ARG A 70 -3.29 -14.20 10.33
C ARG A 70 -3.68 -15.36 11.25
N ILE A 71 -3.71 -16.59 10.73
CA ILE A 71 -3.97 -17.79 11.54
C ILE A 71 -2.87 -17.96 12.58
N ARG A 72 -1.60 -17.82 12.18
CA ARG A 72 -0.43 -17.91 13.07
C ARG A 72 -0.50 -16.88 14.21
N LYS A 73 -0.77 -15.61 13.88
CA LYS A 73 -0.98 -14.53 14.88
C LYS A 73 -2.18 -14.83 15.78
N GLY A 74 -3.28 -15.33 15.23
CA GLY A 74 -4.48 -15.71 15.99
C GLY A 74 -4.24 -16.85 16.97
N LEU A 75 -3.41 -17.82 16.60
CA LEU A 75 -3.00 -18.96 17.43
C LEU A 75 -1.78 -18.67 18.31
N GLN A 76 -1.21 -17.46 18.23
CA GLN A 76 -0.02 -17.03 18.99
C GLN A 76 1.21 -17.94 18.78
N LEU A 77 1.34 -18.53 17.59
CA LEU A 77 2.48 -19.38 17.25
C LEU A 77 3.63 -18.50 16.75
N TYR A 78 4.73 -18.40 17.50
CA TYR A 78 5.90 -17.63 17.07
C TYR A 78 6.94 -18.58 16.46
N SER A 79 7.25 -18.39 15.18
CA SER A 79 8.35 -19.07 14.48
C SER A 79 9.39 -18.02 14.11
N SER A 80 10.67 -18.35 14.25
CA SER A 80 11.80 -17.49 13.87
C SER A 80 12.14 -17.65 12.38
N GLU A 81 11.13 -17.54 11.51
CA GLU A 81 11.40 -17.53 10.06
C GLU A 81 12.19 -16.27 9.69
N PRO A 82 13.13 -16.36 8.73
CA PRO A 82 13.88 -15.19 8.26
C PRO A 82 12.91 -14.21 7.61
N THR A 83 12.58 -13.14 8.33
CA THR A 83 11.83 -12.01 7.79
C THR A 83 12.72 -11.18 6.88
N GLU A 84 12.15 -10.56 5.85
CA GLU A 84 12.91 -9.62 5.05
C GLU A 84 13.52 -8.52 5.95
N PRO A 85 14.82 -8.22 5.79
CA PRO A 85 15.50 -7.29 6.66
C PRO A 85 14.89 -5.91 6.49
N TYR A 86 14.60 -5.25 7.62
CA TYR A 86 14.11 -3.89 7.62
C TYR A 86 15.19 -2.94 7.09
N LEU A 87 14.76 -1.78 6.60
CA LEU A 87 15.69 -0.70 6.29
C LEU A 87 16.38 -0.24 7.58
N SER A 88 17.70 -0.38 7.61
CA SER A 88 18.62 -0.05 8.69
C SER A 88 19.80 0.76 8.15
N SER A 89 20.71 1.19 9.02
CA SER A 89 21.93 1.91 8.59
C SER A 89 22.86 1.06 7.73
N GLN A 90 22.76 -0.28 7.82
CA GLN A 90 23.64 -1.20 7.10
C GLN A 90 23.25 -1.36 5.62
N ASN A 91 21.94 -1.31 5.32
CA ASN A 91 21.40 -1.44 3.95
C ASN A 91 20.90 -0.10 3.38
N TYR A 92 21.22 1.03 4.02
CA TYR A 92 20.79 2.36 3.58
C TYR A 92 21.21 2.69 2.14
N GLY A 93 22.33 2.13 1.67
CA GLY A 93 22.80 2.32 0.30
C GLY A 93 21.87 1.76 -0.79
N GLU A 94 21.02 0.78 -0.46
CA GLU A 94 20.08 0.17 -1.42
C GLU A 94 19.00 1.15 -1.88
N LEU A 95 18.72 2.19 -1.09
CA LEU A 95 17.76 3.25 -1.40
C LEU A 95 18.06 4.00 -2.70
N PHE A 96 19.34 4.02 -3.11
CA PHE A 96 19.81 4.75 -4.29
C PHE A 96 20.12 3.83 -5.47
N SER A 97 19.66 2.58 -5.40
CA SER A 97 19.75 1.63 -6.50
C SER A 97 18.92 2.07 -7.72
N ASN A 98 19.01 1.32 -8.81
CA ASN A 98 18.24 1.65 -10.01
C ASN A 98 16.72 1.42 -9.87
N GLN A 99 16.28 0.78 -8.79
CA GLN A 99 14.89 0.45 -8.53
C GLN A 99 14.08 1.69 -8.10
N ILE A 100 12.79 1.70 -8.40
CA ILE A 100 11.88 2.74 -7.92
C ILE A 100 11.45 2.36 -6.50
N ILE A 101 11.93 3.12 -5.53
CA ILE A 101 11.64 2.91 -4.11
C ILE A 101 10.77 4.06 -3.63
N TRP A 102 9.68 3.76 -2.93
CA TRP A 102 8.85 4.78 -2.29
C TRP A 102 8.88 4.64 -0.78
N PHE A 103 9.06 5.76 -0.09
CA PHE A 103 8.73 5.89 1.32
C PHE A 103 7.27 6.25 1.47
N VAL A 104 6.56 5.57 2.37
CA VAL A 104 5.18 5.91 2.75
C VAL A 104 5.17 6.25 4.24
N ASP A 105 4.75 7.49 4.55
CA ASP A 105 4.53 7.95 5.91
C ASP A 105 3.05 8.31 6.12
N ASP A 106 2.42 7.62 7.08
CA ASP A 106 1.02 7.79 7.45
C ASP A 106 0.85 8.63 8.74
N THR A 107 1.94 9.25 9.24
CA THR A 107 1.97 9.98 10.51
C THR A 107 0.94 11.11 10.58
N ASN A 108 0.70 11.80 9.46
CA ASN A 108 -0.16 12.99 9.41
C ASN A 108 -1.46 12.79 8.64
N VAL A 109 -1.90 11.52 8.49
CA VAL A 109 -3.14 11.19 7.78
C VAL A 109 -4.38 11.50 8.61
N TYR A 110 -4.38 11.08 9.88
CA TYR A 110 -5.47 11.41 10.80
C TYR A 110 -4.96 12.34 11.90
N ARG A 111 -5.32 13.61 11.77
CA ARG A 111 -4.93 14.68 12.70
C ARG A 111 -6.18 15.23 13.37
N VAL A 112 -6.04 15.58 14.65
CA VAL A 112 -7.13 16.15 15.44
C VAL A 112 -6.68 17.41 16.15
N THR A 113 -7.57 18.38 16.26
CA THR A 113 -7.45 19.52 17.17
C THR A 113 -8.27 19.25 18.42
N ILE A 114 -7.68 19.51 19.58
CA ILE A 114 -8.34 19.33 20.87
C ILE A 114 -8.98 20.65 21.26
N HIS A 115 -10.29 20.62 21.52
CA HIS A 115 -11.06 21.76 21.99
C HIS A 115 -11.69 21.43 23.33
N LYS A 116 -11.51 22.32 24.31
CA LYS A 116 -12.16 22.20 25.61
C LYS A 116 -13.57 22.76 25.51
N THR A 117 -14.57 21.97 25.88
CA THR A 117 -15.96 22.42 25.97
C THR A 117 -16.17 23.27 27.20
N PHE A 118 -17.29 24.01 27.23
CA PHE A 118 -17.65 24.84 28.37
C PHE A 118 -17.81 24.02 29.67
N GLU A 119 -18.28 22.78 29.55
CA GLU A 119 -18.41 21.80 30.65
C GLU A 119 -17.07 21.24 31.13
N GLY A 120 -15.95 21.62 30.51
CA GLY A 120 -14.61 21.16 30.87
C GLY A 120 -14.16 19.89 30.17
N ASN A 121 -15.00 19.25 29.36
CA ASN A 121 -14.66 18.05 28.60
C ASN A 121 -13.71 18.39 27.43
N LEU A 122 -12.74 17.51 27.15
CA LEU A 122 -11.88 17.63 25.96
C LEU A 122 -12.55 16.92 24.79
N THR A 123 -12.87 17.66 23.74
CA THR A 123 -13.40 17.12 22.49
C THR A 123 -12.36 17.22 21.39
N THR A 124 -12.32 16.24 20.49
CA THR A 124 -11.40 16.23 19.35
C THR A 124 -12.17 16.51 18.07
N LYS A 125 -11.67 17.45 17.26
CA LYS A 125 -12.18 17.71 15.91
C LYS A 125 -11.14 17.27 14.89
N PRO A 126 -11.49 16.45 13.89
CA PRO A 126 -10.54 16.09 12.84
C PRO A 126 -10.23 17.31 11.97
N ILE A 127 -8.98 17.38 11.51
CA ILE A 127 -8.54 18.34 10.48
C ILE A 127 -8.07 17.57 9.24
N ASN A 128 -7.87 18.29 8.13
CA ASN A 128 -7.30 17.68 6.93
C ASN A 128 -5.93 17.07 7.25
N GLY A 129 -5.71 15.87 6.73
CA GLY A 129 -4.43 15.18 6.80
C GLY A 129 -3.83 15.01 5.43
N ALA A 130 -2.66 14.41 5.38
CA ALA A 130 -2.04 14.03 4.13
C ALA A 130 -1.24 12.74 4.28
N ILE A 131 -1.26 11.94 3.21
CA ILE A 131 -0.35 10.82 3.01
C ILE A 131 0.89 11.36 2.31
N PHE A 132 2.05 11.03 2.86
CA PHE A 132 3.34 11.46 2.33
C PHE A 132 4.00 10.27 1.63
N ILE A 133 4.20 10.38 0.31
CA ILE A 133 4.86 9.35 -0.49
C ILE A 133 6.05 9.96 -1.20
N PHE A 134 7.26 9.47 -0.93
CA PHE A 134 8.48 10.10 -1.39
C PHE A 134 9.42 9.11 -2.08
N ASN A 135 9.93 9.51 -3.24
CA ASN A 135 10.97 8.77 -3.96
C ASN A 135 12.35 9.33 -3.60
N PRO A 136 13.22 8.59 -2.87
CA PRO A 136 14.51 9.09 -2.41
C PRO A 136 15.53 9.28 -3.53
N ARG A 137 15.33 8.65 -4.70
CA ARG A 137 16.24 8.76 -5.84
C ARG A 137 15.93 9.96 -6.72
N SER A 138 14.66 10.16 -7.06
CA SER A 138 14.25 11.28 -7.92
C SER A 138 13.95 12.57 -7.14
N GLY A 139 13.73 12.47 -5.82
CA GLY A 139 13.25 13.56 -5.00
C GLY A 139 11.76 13.86 -5.19
N GLN A 140 11.05 13.05 -5.97
CA GLN A 140 9.64 13.26 -6.27
C GLN A 140 8.79 12.99 -5.03
N LEU A 141 7.91 13.94 -4.73
CA LEU A 141 6.92 13.85 -3.65
C LEU A 141 5.52 13.72 -4.24
N PHE A 142 4.79 12.70 -3.82
CA PHE A 142 3.34 12.64 -3.96
C PHE A 142 2.70 12.95 -2.61
N LEU A 143 1.94 14.04 -2.56
CA LEU A 143 1.19 14.44 -1.40
C LEU A 143 -0.31 14.26 -1.69
N LYS A 144 -0.92 13.23 -1.09
CA LYS A 144 -2.36 12.99 -1.17
C LYS A 144 -3.04 13.62 0.03
N ILE A 145 -3.87 14.63 -0.20
CA ILE A 145 -4.65 15.29 0.86
C ILE A 145 -5.86 14.43 1.18
N ILE A 146 -6.06 14.16 2.48
CA ILE A 146 -7.24 13.46 3.00
C ILE A 146 -8.11 14.48 3.72
N HIS A 147 -9.25 14.79 3.10
CA HIS A 147 -10.19 15.76 3.61
C HIS A 147 -10.98 15.21 4.82
N THR A 148 -11.42 16.11 5.71
CA THR A 148 -12.20 15.75 6.91
C THR A 148 -13.46 14.94 6.65
N SER A 149 -14.04 15.06 5.45
CA SER A 149 -15.24 14.32 5.04
C SER A 149 -15.06 12.79 5.05
N VAL A 150 -13.83 12.29 4.88
CA VAL A 150 -13.53 10.85 4.92
C VAL A 150 -13.80 10.27 6.32
N TRP A 151 -13.71 11.09 7.37
CA TRP A 151 -13.89 10.68 8.75
C TRP A 151 -15.35 10.78 9.23
N ALA A 152 -16.23 11.40 8.44
CA ALA A 152 -17.61 11.65 8.83
C ALA A 152 -18.38 10.33 9.02
N GLY A 153 -19.04 10.17 10.17
CA GLY A 153 -19.83 8.98 10.51
C GLY A 153 -19.02 7.72 10.81
N GLN A 154 -17.69 7.79 10.81
CA GLN A 154 -16.82 6.63 11.03
C GLN A 154 -16.40 6.48 12.49
N LYS A 155 -16.17 5.23 12.90
CA LYS A 155 -15.63 4.88 14.23
C LYS A 155 -14.23 4.27 14.06
N ARG A 156 -13.43 4.26 15.15
CA ARG A 156 -12.06 3.71 15.16
C ARG A 156 -11.15 4.35 14.10
N LEU A 157 -11.19 5.68 14.03
CA LEU A 157 -10.54 6.50 13.00
C LEU A 157 -9.02 6.26 12.86
N SER A 158 -8.32 6.00 13.96
CA SER A 158 -6.88 5.70 13.93
C SER A 158 -6.55 4.41 13.17
N GLN A 159 -7.43 3.40 13.22
CA GLN A 159 -7.27 2.19 12.44
C GLN A 159 -7.68 2.44 11.00
N LEU A 160 -8.82 3.11 10.79
CA LEU A 160 -9.31 3.49 9.46
C LEU A 160 -8.27 4.29 8.66
N ALA A 161 -7.51 5.18 9.31
CA ALA A 161 -6.47 5.97 8.67
C ALA A 161 -5.40 5.12 7.98
N LYS A 162 -5.00 4.00 8.59
CA LYS A 162 -4.01 3.07 8.01
C LYS A 162 -4.56 2.36 6.78
N TRP A 163 -5.80 1.88 6.86
CA TRP A 163 -6.49 1.24 5.74
C TRP A 163 -6.73 2.22 4.59
N LYS A 164 -7.18 3.44 4.89
CA LYS A 164 -7.33 4.50 3.89
C LYS A 164 -5.99 4.88 3.25
N THR A 165 -4.91 4.88 4.02
CA THR A 165 -3.58 5.11 3.44
C THR A 165 -3.20 4.02 2.45
N ALA A 166 -3.39 2.75 2.81
CA ALA A 166 -3.09 1.64 1.92
C ALA A 166 -3.95 1.63 0.65
N GLU A 167 -5.24 1.96 0.78
CA GLU A 167 -6.17 2.11 -0.34
C GLU A 167 -5.71 3.19 -1.33
N GLU A 168 -5.35 4.37 -0.84
CA GLU A 168 -4.88 5.50 -1.65
C GLU A 168 -3.51 5.24 -2.29
N VAL A 169 -2.59 4.56 -1.58
CA VAL A 169 -1.30 4.14 -2.14
C VAL A 169 -1.54 3.14 -3.28
N ALA A 170 -2.41 2.16 -3.10
CA ALA A 170 -2.75 1.21 -4.16
C ALA A 170 -3.44 1.89 -5.35
N ALA A 171 -4.33 2.86 -5.11
CA ALA A 171 -4.97 3.64 -6.16
C ALA A 171 -3.95 4.49 -6.95
N LEU A 172 -2.95 5.07 -6.28
CA LEU A 172 -1.86 5.79 -6.94
C LEU A 172 -1.01 4.87 -7.81
N ILE A 173 -0.67 3.67 -7.34
CA ILE A 173 0.09 2.71 -8.15
C ILE A 173 -0.70 2.29 -9.40
N ARG A 174 -2.02 2.10 -9.27
CA ARG A 174 -2.91 1.79 -10.41
C ARG A 174 -2.99 2.92 -11.43
N SER A 175 -2.81 4.18 -11.03
CA SER A 175 -2.89 5.32 -11.95
C SER A 175 -1.59 5.61 -12.70
N LEU A 176 -0.46 5.09 -12.21
CA LEU A 176 0.83 5.23 -12.87
C LEU A 176 1.04 4.15 -13.94
N HIS A 177 1.84 4.49 -14.95
CA HIS A 177 2.29 3.52 -15.94
C HIS A 177 3.21 2.48 -15.29
N VAL A 178 3.21 1.25 -15.81
CA VAL A 178 3.97 0.10 -15.23
C VAL A 178 5.47 0.36 -15.09
N THR A 179 6.04 1.30 -15.85
CA THR A 179 7.45 1.72 -15.77
C THR A 179 7.76 2.65 -14.59
N GLU A 180 6.74 3.34 -14.06
CA GLU A 180 6.87 4.29 -12.95
C GLU A 180 6.41 3.68 -11.62
N GLN A 181 5.85 2.47 -11.66
CA GLN A 181 5.40 1.75 -10.46
C GLN A 181 6.59 1.39 -9.57
N PRO A 182 6.45 1.50 -8.24
CA PRO A 182 7.53 1.17 -7.31
C PRO A 182 7.83 -0.32 -7.36
N ASN A 183 9.11 -0.67 -7.33
CA ASN A 183 9.55 -2.04 -7.08
C ASN A 183 9.50 -2.36 -5.58
N GLN A 184 9.70 -1.34 -4.74
CA GLN A 184 9.75 -1.50 -3.30
C GLN A 184 9.06 -0.33 -2.61
N ILE A 185 8.27 -0.64 -1.58
CA ILE A 185 7.63 0.33 -0.70
C ILE A 185 8.19 0.14 0.70
N ILE A 186 8.72 1.22 1.27
CA ILE A 186 9.26 1.25 2.62
C ILE A 186 8.32 2.06 3.50
N VAL A 187 7.79 1.44 4.54
CA VAL A 187 6.93 2.11 5.51
C VAL A 187 7.72 2.61 6.71
N THR A 188 7.40 3.81 7.18
CA THR A 188 7.98 4.37 8.41
C THR A 188 7.43 3.70 9.66
N ARG A 189 6.17 3.26 9.65
CA ARG A 189 5.49 2.68 10.81
C ARG A 189 5.08 1.23 10.53
N LYS A 190 5.46 0.31 11.41
CA LYS A 190 5.15 -1.14 11.30
C LYS A 190 3.64 -1.42 11.14
N GLY A 191 2.78 -0.56 11.69
CA GLY A 191 1.33 -0.69 11.57
C GLY A 191 0.77 -0.56 10.14
N MET A 192 1.58 -0.11 9.18
CA MET A 192 1.22 -0.01 7.77
C MET A 192 1.56 -1.24 6.93
N LEU A 193 2.32 -2.20 7.46
CA LEU A 193 2.66 -3.44 6.74
C LEU A 193 1.41 -4.26 6.42
N ASP A 194 0.66 -4.67 7.45
CA ASP A 194 -0.53 -5.52 7.26
C ASP A 194 -1.58 -4.89 6.29
N PRO A 195 -1.94 -3.59 6.37
CA PRO A 195 -2.87 -2.99 5.41
C PRO A 195 -2.34 -2.94 3.97
N LEU A 196 -1.04 -2.65 3.76
CA LEU A 196 -0.47 -2.59 2.43
C LEU A 196 -0.37 -3.98 1.79
N GLU A 197 0.01 -5.01 2.54
CA GLU A 197 0.03 -6.39 2.05
C GLU A 197 -1.33 -6.81 1.51
N VAL A 198 -2.41 -6.41 2.17
CA VAL A 198 -3.78 -6.73 1.75
C VAL A 198 -4.20 -5.93 0.51
N HIS A 199 -3.89 -4.64 0.44
CA HIS A 199 -4.30 -3.78 -0.67
C HIS A 199 -3.44 -3.93 -1.92
N LEU A 200 -2.22 -4.48 -1.80
CA LEU A 200 -1.26 -4.67 -2.88
C LEU A 200 -1.19 -6.13 -3.38
N LEU A 201 -2.17 -6.97 -3.05
CA LEU A 201 -2.26 -8.34 -3.59
C LEU A 201 -2.30 -8.37 -5.13
N ASP A 202 -2.84 -7.32 -5.76
CA ASP A 202 -2.85 -7.14 -7.22
C ASP A 202 -1.45 -6.86 -7.81
N PHE A 203 -0.48 -6.52 -6.96
CA PHE A 203 0.87 -6.09 -7.32
C PHE A 203 1.95 -7.00 -6.70
N PRO A 204 2.03 -8.28 -7.12
CA PRO A 204 2.91 -9.27 -6.48
C PRO A 204 4.41 -8.97 -6.64
N LYS A 205 4.79 -8.03 -7.53
CA LYS A 205 6.18 -7.62 -7.74
C LYS A 205 6.65 -6.54 -6.76
N VAL A 206 5.74 -5.93 -6.02
CA VAL A 206 6.06 -4.82 -5.11
C VAL A 206 6.45 -5.40 -3.75
N VAL A 207 7.71 -5.18 -3.38
CA VAL A 207 8.24 -5.62 -2.08
C VAL A 207 7.88 -4.60 -1.01
N ILE A 208 7.29 -5.04 0.11
CA ILE A 208 6.90 -4.17 1.21
C ILE A 208 7.87 -4.39 2.37
N LYS A 209 8.63 -3.35 2.75
CA LYS A 209 9.60 -3.41 3.85
C LYS A 209 9.28 -2.41 4.96
N GLY A 210 9.57 -2.80 6.19
CA GLY A 210 9.60 -1.88 7.33
C GLY A 210 10.89 -1.08 7.37
N SER A 211 10.87 0.07 8.03
CA SER A 211 12.08 0.81 8.40
C SER A 211 12.30 0.79 9.91
N GLU A 212 13.55 0.59 10.33
CA GLU A 212 14.00 0.85 11.71
C GLU A 212 14.49 2.28 11.89
N LEU A 213 14.79 2.97 10.78
CA LEU A 213 15.22 4.35 10.78
C LEU A 213 14.01 5.27 11.03
N GLN A 214 14.10 6.10 12.05
CA GLN A 214 13.11 7.15 12.30
C GLN A 214 13.36 8.33 11.37
N LEU A 215 12.77 8.25 10.17
CA LEU A 215 12.86 9.33 9.18
C LEU A 215 11.88 10.47 9.56
N PRO A 216 12.34 11.73 9.65
CA PRO A 216 11.53 12.84 10.15
C PRO A 216 10.59 13.44 9.09
N PHE A 217 9.90 12.62 8.28
CA PHE A 217 8.97 13.11 7.24
C PHE A 217 7.81 13.93 7.81
N GLN A 218 7.43 13.69 9.07
CA GLN A 218 6.47 14.52 9.78
C GLN A 218 6.84 16.02 9.83
N ALA A 219 8.14 16.35 9.79
CA ALA A 219 8.61 17.73 9.84
C ALA A 219 8.36 18.47 8.52
N CYS A 220 8.27 17.76 7.39
CA CYS A 220 8.01 18.37 6.08
C CYS A 220 6.66 19.11 6.07
N LEU A 221 5.69 18.66 6.87
CA LEU A 221 4.37 19.26 6.98
C LEU A 221 4.34 20.55 7.83
N LYS A 222 5.44 20.84 8.53
CA LYS A 222 5.62 22.14 9.22
C LYS A 222 6.07 23.23 8.26
N MET A 223 6.45 22.90 7.03
CA MET A 223 6.77 23.91 6.01
C MET A 223 5.48 24.61 5.57
N GLU A 224 5.47 25.94 5.60
CA GLU A 224 4.29 26.77 5.33
C GLU A 224 3.61 26.40 4.00
N LYS A 225 4.39 26.24 2.92
CA LYS A 225 3.85 25.90 1.59
C LYS A 225 3.05 24.59 1.57
N LEU A 226 3.52 23.56 2.28
CA LEU A 226 2.82 22.27 2.35
C LEU A 226 1.68 22.32 3.37
N GLY A 227 1.88 22.99 4.50
CA GLY A 227 0.85 23.17 5.53
C GLY A 227 -0.37 23.90 4.99
N ASP A 228 -0.17 25.03 4.31
CA ASP A 228 -1.25 25.81 3.71
C ASP A 228 -2.03 25.03 2.66
N ARG A 229 -1.33 24.21 1.85
CA ARG A 229 -1.95 23.37 0.83
C ARG A 229 -2.84 22.27 1.40
N ILE A 230 -2.58 21.81 2.62
CA ILE A 230 -3.38 20.76 3.26
C ILE A 230 -4.58 21.34 3.99
N LEU A 231 -4.40 22.52 4.57
CA LEU A 231 -5.45 23.18 5.36
C LEU A 231 -6.49 23.90 4.49
N ARG A 232 -6.14 24.29 3.26
CA ARG A 232 -7.04 24.90 2.27
C ARG A 232 -7.63 23.87 1.33
#